data_AF-A0A959QNH0-F1
#
_entry.id   AF-A0A959QNH0-F1
#
_cell.length_a   1.000
_cell.length_b   1.000
_cell.length_c   1.000
_cell.angle_alpha   90.00
_cell.angle_beta   90.00
_cell.angle_gamma   90.00
#
_symmetry.space_group_name_H-M   'P 1'
#
loop_
_entity.id
_entity.type
_entity.pdbx_description
1 polymer ?
#
loop_
_entity_poly.entity_id
_entity_poly.type
_entity_poly.pdbx_seq_one_letter_code
_entity_poly.pdbx_strand_id
1 'polypeptide(L)'
;YDSVNKSAYQVYQASPVFTTSTLPLGKQLDNNFRQSISLGVNIPLFNGWSAQTNVSKAKINMLNQQLSLDQAELKLKQDVYKAQNDARNSLQKYLSSVRAAEAAEKAYQYAQKRNELGLTNTVEYLVTKNNWYRAAANKTSAKYDLIFKLKVIDYYLGNEIKL
;
A
#
# COMPACT_ATOMS: atom_id res chain seq x y z
N TYR A 1 66.80 26.51 90.91
CA TYR A 1 66.84 25.05 90.77
C TYR A 1 65.41 24.56 90.64
N ASP A 2 65.11 24.06 89.44
CA ASP A 2 64.08 23.07 89.08
C ASP A 2 62.70 23.08 89.79
N SER A 3 61.66 23.45 89.04
CA SER A 3 60.56 22.55 88.67
C SER A 3 59.39 23.38 88.13
N VAL A 4 59.06 23.09 86.87
CA VAL A 4 58.07 23.77 86.05
C VAL A 4 56.65 23.45 86.52
N ASN A 5 55.97 24.52 86.90
CA ASN A 5 54.54 24.72 87.11
C ASN A 5 53.64 23.89 86.17
N LYS A 6 52.85 22.94 86.71
CA LYS A 6 51.74 22.27 86.01
C LYS A 6 50.41 22.60 86.67
N SER A 7 50.02 23.86 86.59
CA SER A 7 48.62 24.25 86.80
C SER A 7 47.86 24.03 85.48
N ALA A 8 46.91 23.09 85.46
CA ALA A 8 46.12 22.80 84.28
C ALA A 8 45.16 23.96 83.98
N TYR A 9 45.35 24.64 82.86
CA TYR A 9 44.41 25.65 82.37
C TYR A 9 43.36 24.96 81.49
N GLN A 10 42.08 25.17 81.81
CA GLN A 10 40.96 24.72 80.99
C GLN A 10 41.01 25.45 79.64
N VAL A 11 41.36 24.74 78.56
CA VAL A 11 41.33 25.29 77.20
C VAL A 11 39.93 25.10 76.65
N TYR A 12 39.16 26.18 76.55
CA TYR A 12 37.88 26.18 75.84
C TYR A 12 38.15 26.06 74.33
N GLN A 13 37.92 24.89 73.76
CA GLN A 13 37.92 24.74 72.30
C GLN A 13 36.54 25.11 71.79
N ALA A 14 36.47 26.11 70.89
CA ALA A 14 35.24 26.40 70.17
C ALA A 14 34.89 25.16 69.32
N SER A 15 33.76 24.52 69.62
CA SER A 15 33.17 23.49 68.75
C SER A 15 32.24 24.20 67.77
N PRO A 16 32.67 24.54 66.53
CA PRO A 16 31.77 25.15 65.57
C PRO A 16 30.66 24.14 65.24
N VAL A 17 29.43 24.48 65.60
CA VAL A 17 28.26 23.73 65.17
C VAL A 17 27.95 24.17 63.74
N PHE A 18 28.37 23.37 62.76
CA PHE A 18 28.00 23.61 61.37
C PHE A 18 26.50 23.33 61.20
N THR A 19 25.70 24.38 61.11
CA THR A 19 24.31 24.25 60.72
C THR A 19 24.27 24.14 59.20
N THR A 20 24.19 22.92 58.67
CA THR A 20 24.00 22.70 57.25
C THR A 20 22.53 22.93 56.91
N SER A 21 22.22 24.09 56.32
CA SER A 21 20.89 24.35 55.78
C SER A 21 20.82 23.77 54.38
N THR A 22 20.05 22.69 54.19
CA THR A 22 19.72 22.22 52.84
C THR A 22 18.79 23.23 52.19
N LEU A 23 19.25 23.88 51.12
CA LEU A 23 18.40 24.83 50.39
C LEU A 23 17.25 24.03 49.76
N PRO A 24 15.97 24.38 50.02
CA PRO A 24 14.84 23.64 49.45
C PRO A 24 14.93 23.58 47.93
N LEU A 25 14.59 22.44 47.33
CA LEU A 25 14.72 22.20 45.90
C LEU A 25 14.05 23.30 45.05
N GLY A 26 12.92 23.84 45.51
CA GLY A 26 12.22 24.95 44.85
C GLY A 26 13.04 26.25 44.80
N LYS A 27 13.78 26.58 45.86
CA LYS A 27 14.71 27.73 45.89
C LYS A 27 15.93 27.50 44.99
N GLN A 28 16.38 26.25 44.86
CA GLN A 28 17.47 25.91 43.96
C GLN A 28 17.04 26.00 42.48
N LEU A 29 15.82 25.56 42.16
CA LEU A 29 15.25 25.65 40.81
C LEU A 29 14.97 27.10 40.41
N ASP A 30 14.43 27.90 41.32
CA ASP A 30 14.20 29.34 41.11
C ASP A 30 15.52 30.10 40.87
N ASN A 31 16.54 29.82 41.69
CA ASN A 31 17.86 30.45 41.54
C ASN A 31 18.60 30.06 40.24
N ASN A 32 18.22 28.95 39.59
CA ASN A 32 18.81 28.50 38.33
C ASN A 32 17.88 28.67 37.13
N PHE A 33 16.69 29.24 37.32
CA PHE A 33 15.74 29.48 36.25
C PHE A 33 16.18 30.67 35.42
N ARG A 34 16.62 30.40 34.19
CA ARG A 34 17.05 31.42 33.23
C ARG A 34 16.13 31.42 32.04
N GLN A 35 15.48 32.55 31.77
CA GLN A 35 14.74 32.79 30.55
C GLN A 35 15.62 33.56 29.56
N SER A 36 15.72 33.07 28.33
CA SER A 36 16.40 33.78 27.25
C SER A 36 15.61 33.64 25.96
N ILE A 37 15.43 34.74 25.25
CA ILE A 37 14.93 34.79 23.88
C ILE A 37 16.12 35.13 23.00
N SER A 38 16.43 34.28 22.01
CA SER A 38 17.48 34.52 21.03
C SER A 38 16.90 34.51 19.62
N LEU A 39 17.36 35.45 18.79
CA LEU A 39 17.08 35.50 17.36
C LEU A 39 18.42 35.34 16.64
N GLY A 40 18.53 34.33 15.78
CA GLY A 40 19.72 34.04 14.99
C GLY A 40 19.39 34.06 13.50
N VAL A 41 20.18 34.80 12.73
CA VAL A 41 20.11 34.81 11.26
C VAL A 41 21.45 34.30 10.72
N ASN A 42 21.42 33.25 9.91
CA ASN A 42 22.61 32.69 9.28
C ASN A 42 22.55 32.93 7.76
N ILE A 43 23.42 33.80 7.25
CA ILE A 43 23.56 34.09 5.83
C ILE A 43 24.93 33.57 5.37
N PRO A 44 25.02 32.37 4.78
CA PRO A 44 26.27 31.86 4.26
C PRO A 44 26.67 32.66 3.01
N LEU A 45 27.83 33.33 3.04
CA LEU A 45 28.32 34.15 1.92
C LEU A 45 28.90 33.31 0.78
N PHE A 46 29.55 32.18 1.09
CA PHE A 46 30.06 31.23 0.11
C PHE A 46 29.98 29.81 0.66
N ASN A 47 29.24 28.92 -0.02
CA ASN A 47 29.02 27.54 0.41
C ASN A 47 29.61 26.51 -0.58
N GLY A 48 30.66 26.90 -1.31
CA GLY A 48 31.33 26.03 -2.28
C GLY A 48 30.40 25.56 -3.41
N TRP A 49 29.47 26.42 -3.86
CA TRP A 49 28.47 26.14 -4.89
C TRP A 49 27.41 25.09 -4.52
N SER A 50 27.38 24.59 -3.28
CA SER A 50 26.45 23.54 -2.84
C SER A 50 24.97 23.92 -3.00
N ALA A 51 24.60 25.17 -2.74
CA ALA A 51 23.23 25.64 -2.98
C ALA A 51 22.84 25.55 -4.46
N GLN A 52 23.73 25.96 -5.37
CA GLN A 52 23.47 25.87 -6.81
C GLN A 52 23.37 24.42 -7.27
N THR A 53 24.26 23.54 -6.79
CA THR A 53 24.19 22.10 -7.07
C THR A 53 22.87 21.49 -6.58
N ASN A 54 22.43 21.85 -5.37
CA ASN A 54 21.17 21.36 -4.81
C ASN A 54 19.96 21.86 -5.60
N VAL A 55 19.96 23.11 -6.06
CA VAL A 55 18.92 23.64 -6.96
C VAL A 55 18.91 22.88 -8.29
N SER A 56 20.08 22.63 -8.90
CA SER A 56 20.16 21.86 -10.15
C SER A 56 19.65 20.42 -9.96
N LYS A 57 19.99 19.76 -8.85
CA LYS A 57 19.44 18.44 -8.50
C LYS A 57 17.93 18.47 -8.29
N ALA A 58 17.41 19.49 -7.61
CA ALA A 58 15.97 19.65 -7.43
C ALA A 58 15.23 19.83 -8.77
N LYS A 59 15.81 20.58 -9.71
CA LYS A 59 15.28 20.71 -11.09
C LYS A 59 15.27 19.36 -11.83
N ILE A 60 16.35 18.58 -11.75
CA ILE A 60 16.40 17.23 -12.33
C ILE A 60 15.33 16.32 -11.71
N ASN A 61 15.18 16.36 -10.38
CA ASN A 61 14.17 15.58 -9.68
C ASN A 61 12.76 15.99 -10.12
N MET A 62 12.48 17.28 -10.27
CA MET A 62 11.21 17.76 -10.81
C MET A 62 10.94 17.19 -12.21
N LEU A 63 11.91 17.24 -13.12
CA LEU A 63 11.78 16.66 -14.47
C LEU A 63 11.53 15.15 -14.44
N ASN A 64 12.19 14.43 -13.53
CA ASN A 64 11.95 13.00 -13.34
C ASN A 64 10.53 12.72 -12.83
N GLN A 65 10.01 13.54 -11.92
CA GLN A 65 8.62 13.42 -11.45
C GLN A 65 7.62 13.71 -12.57
N GLN A 66 7.88 14.71 -13.42
CA GLN A 66 7.07 14.99 -14.59
C GLN A 66 7.05 13.80 -15.56
N LEU A 67 8.22 13.22 -15.86
CA LEU A 67 8.31 12.03 -16.71
C LEU A 67 7.55 10.84 -16.10
N SER A 68 7.62 10.65 -14.78
CA SER A 68 6.87 9.61 -14.08
C SER A 68 5.36 9.82 -14.17
N LEU A 69 4.90 11.07 -14.14
CA LEU A 69 3.50 11.42 -14.35
C LEU A 69 3.06 11.08 -15.77
N ASP A 70 3.83 11.49 -16.78
CA ASP A 70 3.52 11.21 -18.20
C ASP A 70 3.46 9.69 -18.46
N GLN A 71 4.36 8.92 -17.85
CA GLN A 71 4.36 7.45 -17.91
C GLN A 71 3.11 6.86 -17.24
N ALA A 72 2.69 7.38 -16.09
CA ALA A 72 1.50 6.93 -15.40
C ALA A 72 0.22 7.22 -16.23
N GLU A 73 0.14 8.40 -16.85
CA GLU A 73 -0.96 8.75 -17.75
C GLU A 73 -1.01 7.84 -18.99
N LEU A 74 0.14 7.59 -19.62
CA LEU A 74 0.21 6.68 -20.76
C LEU A 74 -0.22 5.26 -20.39
N LYS A 75 0.25 4.77 -19.23
CA LYS A 75 -0.14 3.46 -18.71
C LYS A 75 -1.64 3.38 -18.47
N LEU A 76 -2.24 4.41 -17.86
CA LEU A 76 -3.69 4.47 -17.66
C LEU A 76 -4.45 4.39 -18.99
N LYS A 77 -4.02 5.14 -20.01
CA LYS A 77 -4.61 5.07 -21.36
C LYS A 77 -4.52 3.67 -21.95
N GLN A 78 -3.35 3.02 -21.83
CA GLN A 78 -3.15 1.65 -22.30
C GLN A 78 -4.05 0.65 -21.57
N ASP A 79 -4.16 0.76 -20.24
CA ASP A 79 -4.99 -0.11 -19.42
C ASP A 79 -6.47 0.03 -19.79
N VAL A 80 -6.96 1.26 -20.07
CA VAL A 80 -8.33 1.51 -20.57
C VAL A 80 -8.56 0.84 -21.92
N TYR A 81 -7.68 1.03 -22.91
CA TYR A 81 -7.82 0.40 -24.23
C TYR A 81 -7.76 -1.12 -24.14
N LYS A 82 -6.90 -1.66 -23.28
CA LYS A 82 -6.82 -3.09 -23.02
C LYS A 82 -8.12 -3.61 -22.41
N ALA A 83 -8.67 -2.93 -21.42
CA ALA A 83 -9.93 -3.30 -20.80
C ALA A 83 -11.09 -3.29 -21.81
N GLN A 84 -11.16 -2.27 -22.66
CA GLN A 84 -12.15 -2.19 -23.75
C GLN A 84 -12.07 -3.38 -24.71
N ASN A 85 -10.85 -3.72 -25.15
CA ASN A 85 -10.63 -4.87 -26.04
C ASN A 85 -10.96 -6.20 -25.34
N ASP A 86 -10.58 -6.36 -24.07
CA ASP A 86 -10.91 -7.53 -23.27
C ASP A 86 -12.42 -7.73 -23.15
N ALA A 87 -13.19 -6.67 -22.88
CA ALA A 87 -14.65 -6.78 -22.79
C ALA A 87 -15.27 -7.14 -24.14
N ARG A 88 -14.83 -6.50 -25.24
CA ARG A 88 -15.29 -6.85 -26.59
C ARG A 88 -15.00 -8.32 -26.92
N ASN A 89 -13.80 -8.80 -26.60
CA ASN A 89 -13.41 -10.19 -26.81
C ASN A 89 -14.23 -11.15 -25.94
N SER A 90 -14.49 -10.80 -24.67
CA SER A 90 -15.31 -11.60 -23.77
C SER A 90 -16.76 -11.71 -24.24
N LEU A 91 -17.31 -10.64 -24.84
CA LEU A 91 -18.64 -10.66 -25.45
C LEU A 91 -18.68 -11.62 -26.64
N GLN A 92 -17.70 -11.54 -27.53
CA GLN A 92 -17.63 -12.42 -28.69
C GLN A 92 -17.45 -13.90 -28.27
N LYS A 93 -16.64 -14.14 -27.23
CA LYS A 93 -16.46 -15.47 -26.64
C LYS A 93 -17.76 -16.00 -26.03
N TYR A 94 -18.50 -15.17 -25.29
CA TYR A 94 -19.82 -15.51 -24.76
C TYR A 94 -20.79 -15.88 -25.88
N LEU A 95 -20.95 -15.03 -26.90
CA LEU A 95 -21.84 -15.31 -28.04
C LEU A 95 -21.47 -16.60 -28.77
N SER A 96 -20.17 -16.86 -28.96
CA SER A 96 -19.68 -18.09 -29.57
C SER A 96 -19.98 -19.32 -28.70
N SER A 97 -19.78 -19.21 -27.38
CA SER A 97 -20.08 -20.28 -26.42
C SER A 97 -21.58 -20.58 -26.31
N VAL A 98 -22.45 -19.58 -26.47
CA VAL A 98 -23.91 -19.76 -26.53
C VAL A 98 -24.27 -20.62 -27.72
N ARG A 99 -23.81 -20.26 -28.93
CA ARG A 99 -24.06 -21.05 -30.15
C ARG A 99 -23.50 -22.47 -30.04
N ALA A 100 -22.31 -22.63 -29.48
CA ALA A 100 -21.70 -23.94 -29.27
C ALA A 100 -22.51 -24.82 -28.30
N ALA A 101 -23.01 -24.24 -27.21
CA ALA A 101 -23.85 -24.94 -26.24
C ALA A 101 -25.20 -25.36 -26.86
N GLU A 102 -25.84 -24.48 -27.64
CA GLU A 102 -27.09 -24.79 -28.35
C GLU A 102 -26.89 -25.91 -29.39
N ALA A 103 -25.78 -25.88 -30.13
CA ALA A 103 -25.44 -26.94 -31.08
C ALA A 103 -25.20 -28.28 -30.38
N ALA A 104 -24.43 -28.27 -29.28
CA ALA A 104 -24.16 -29.47 -28.49
C ALA A 104 -25.42 -30.03 -27.83
N GLU A 105 -26.33 -29.17 -27.39
CA GLU A 105 -27.64 -29.56 -26.86
C GLU A 105 -28.49 -30.27 -27.91
N LYS A 106 -28.60 -29.70 -29.12
CA LYS A 106 -29.31 -30.36 -30.23
C LYS A 106 -28.69 -31.71 -30.56
N ALA A 107 -27.37 -31.80 -30.64
CA ALA A 107 -26.67 -33.07 -30.87
C ALA A 107 -26.97 -34.11 -29.79
N TYR A 108 -26.98 -33.69 -28.53
CA TYR A 108 -27.37 -34.54 -27.40
C TYR A 108 -28.82 -35.01 -27.51
N GLN A 109 -29.76 -34.14 -27.85
CA GLN A 109 -31.17 -34.52 -28.05
C GLN A 109 -31.34 -35.55 -29.18
N TYR A 110 -30.59 -35.43 -30.28
CA TYR A 110 -30.59 -36.44 -31.35
C TYR A 110 -29.99 -37.76 -30.88
N ALA A 111 -28.85 -37.71 -30.18
CA ALA A 111 -28.21 -38.91 -29.64
C ALA A 111 -29.10 -39.61 -28.61
N GLN A 112 -29.85 -38.86 -27.80
CA GLN A 112 -30.82 -39.38 -26.85
C GLN A 112 -31.93 -40.15 -27.56
N LYS A 113 -32.59 -39.54 -28.56
CA LYS A 113 -33.64 -40.23 -29.34
C LYS A 113 -33.12 -41.49 -30.02
N ARG A 114 -31.92 -41.45 -30.60
CA ARG A 114 -31.30 -42.63 -31.22
C ARG A 114 -31.00 -43.73 -30.19
N ASN A 115 -30.52 -43.36 -29.00
CA ASN A 115 -30.24 -44.30 -27.93
C ASN A 115 -31.53 -44.96 -27.40
N GLU A 116 -32.61 -44.20 -27.23
CA GLU A 116 -33.94 -44.70 -26.83
C GLU A 116 -34.51 -45.70 -27.85
N LEU A 117 -34.19 -45.53 -29.14
CA LEU A 117 -34.55 -46.47 -30.22
C LEU A 117 -33.55 -47.64 -30.38
N GLY A 118 -32.50 -47.72 -29.56
CA GLY A 118 -31.45 -48.73 -29.68
C GLY A 118 -30.53 -48.55 -30.90
N LEU A 119 -30.54 -47.39 -31.55
CA LEU A 119 -29.83 -47.07 -32.80
C LEU A 119 -28.46 -46.40 -32.58
N THR A 120 -27.96 -46.37 -31.34
CA THR A 120 -26.70 -45.71 -30.97
C THR A 120 -25.95 -46.51 -29.91
N ASN A 121 -24.63 -46.53 -30.01
CA ASN A 121 -23.76 -47.12 -29.00
C ASN A 121 -23.77 -46.28 -27.70
N THR A 122 -23.86 -46.92 -26.53
CA THR A 122 -23.82 -46.28 -25.20
C THR A 122 -22.60 -45.36 -25.04
N VAL A 123 -21.44 -45.73 -25.58
CA VAL A 123 -20.22 -44.90 -25.51
C VAL A 123 -20.41 -43.60 -26.29
N GLU A 124 -20.98 -43.66 -27.49
CA GLU A 124 -21.25 -42.48 -28.34
C GLU A 124 -22.29 -41.54 -27.70
N TYR A 125 -23.33 -42.11 -27.09
CA TYR A 125 -24.30 -41.35 -26.29
C TYR A 125 -23.63 -40.61 -25.13
N LEU A 126 -22.82 -41.30 -24.33
CA LEU A 126 -22.11 -40.71 -23.19
C LEU A 126 -21.11 -39.62 -23.61
N VAL A 127 -20.39 -39.82 -24.71
CA VAL A 127 -19.49 -38.80 -25.28
C VAL A 127 -20.29 -37.56 -25.67
N THR A 128 -21.43 -37.73 -26.35
CA THR A 128 -22.28 -36.60 -26.77
C THR A 128 -22.87 -35.86 -25.57
N LYS A 129 -23.32 -36.59 -24.55
CA LYS A 129 -23.82 -36.03 -23.28
C LYS A 129 -22.74 -35.22 -22.55
N ASN A 130 -21.53 -35.77 -22.44
CA ASN A 130 -20.39 -35.06 -21.83
C ASN A 130 -19.99 -33.81 -22.61
N ASN A 131 -20.03 -33.86 -23.95
CA ASN A 131 -19.75 -32.70 -24.80
C ASN A 131 -20.75 -31.57 -24.57
N TRP A 132 -22.04 -31.90 -24.42
CA TRP A 132 -23.07 -30.93 -24.05
C TRP A 132 -22.82 -30.31 -22.68
N TYR A 133 -22.56 -31.11 -21.65
CA TYR A 133 -22.23 -30.58 -20.32
C TYR A 133 -21.01 -29.66 -20.33
N ARG A 134 -19.95 -30.04 -21.06
CA ARG A 134 -18.76 -29.20 -21.21
C ARG A 134 -19.08 -27.88 -21.91
N ALA A 135 -19.89 -27.91 -22.97
CA ALA A 135 -20.29 -26.71 -23.69
C ALA A 135 -21.17 -25.78 -22.81
N ALA A 136 -22.09 -26.34 -22.03
CA ALA A 136 -22.91 -25.59 -21.07
C ALA A 136 -22.08 -24.95 -19.95
N ALA A 137 -21.09 -25.68 -19.40
CA ALA A 137 -20.14 -25.15 -18.43
C ALA A 137 -19.31 -24.00 -19.03
N ASN A 138 -18.81 -24.18 -20.26
CA ASN A 138 -18.06 -23.14 -20.98
C ASN A 138 -18.89 -21.87 -21.22
N LYS A 139 -20.17 -22.01 -21.61
CA LYS A 139 -21.10 -20.88 -21.73
C LYS A 139 -21.25 -20.13 -20.42
N THR A 140 -21.40 -20.85 -19.32
CA THR A 140 -21.56 -20.25 -17.99
C THR A 140 -20.29 -19.52 -17.55
N SER A 141 -19.13 -20.14 -17.73
CA SER A 141 -17.83 -19.51 -17.47
C SER A 141 -17.64 -18.24 -18.31
N ALA A 142 -17.93 -18.28 -19.61
CA ALA A 142 -17.83 -17.13 -20.50
C ALA A 142 -18.80 -15.99 -20.13
N LYS A 143 -19.99 -16.32 -19.60
CA LYS A 143 -20.94 -15.32 -19.09
C LYS A 143 -20.36 -14.53 -17.92
N TYR A 144 -19.77 -15.20 -16.94
CA TYR A 144 -19.19 -14.54 -15.77
C TYR A 144 -17.89 -13.80 -16.11
N ASP A 145 -17.09 -14.32 -17.04
CA ASP A 145 -15.93 -13.60 -17.60
C ASP A 145 -16.36 -12.27 -18.23
N LEU A 146 -17.41 -12.27 -19.05
CA LEU A 146 -17.97 -11.04 -19.64
C LEU A 146 -18.44 -10.05 -18.57
N ILE A 147 -19.21 -10.50 -17.58
CA ILE A 147 -19.70 -9.63 -16.49
C ILE A 147 -18.52 -9.00 -15.75
N PHE A 148 -17.51 -9.79 -15.44
CA PHE A 148 -16.30 -9.30 -14.77
C PHE A 148 -15.57 -8.25 -15.62
N LYS A 149 -15.33 -8.53 -16.91
CA LYS A 149 -14.63 -7.59 -17.81
C LYS A 149 -15.39 -6.26 -17.99
N LEU A 150 -16.71 -6.29 -18.00
CA LEU A 150 -17.53 -5.06 -18.03
C LEU A 150 -17.32 -4.24 -16.74
N LYS A 151 -17.35 -4.87 -15.57
CA LYS A 151 -17.11 -4.20 -14.28
C LYS A 151 -15.69 -3.63 -14.16
N VAL A 152 -14.70 -4.29 -14.76
CA VAL A 152 -13.31 -3.78 -14.80
C VAL A 152 -13.22 -2.50 -15.63
N ILE A 153 -13.93 -2.39 -16.76
CA ILE A 153 -13.99 -1.14 -17.53
C ILE A 153 -14.60 -0.02 -16.69
N ASP A 154 -15.71 -0.29 -16.01
CA ASP A 154 -16.38 0.71 -15.17
C ASP A 154 -15.42 1.28 -14.10
N TYR A 155 -14.60 0.41 -13.50
CA TYR A 155 -13.57 0.81 -12.55
C TYR A 155 -12.50 1.73 -13.17
N TYR A 156 -11.96 1.40 -14.34
CA TYR A 156 -10.97 2.23 -15.02
C TYR A 156 -11.54 3.58 -15.51
N LEU A 157 -12.84 3.67 -15.73
CA LEU A 157 -13.54 4.92 -16.09
C LEU A 157 -13.88 5.80 -14.87
N GLY A 158 -13.55 5.37 -13.65
CA GLY A 158 -13.82 6.13 -12.42
C GLY A 158 -15.27 6.05 -11.94
N ASN A 159 -16.07 5.14 -12.48
CA ASN A 159 -17.42 4.89 -11.98
C ASN A 159 -17.34 4.01 -10.71
N GLU A 160 -18.08 4.36 -9.66
CA GLU A 160 -18.12 3.57 -8.42
C GLU A 160 -18.51 2.11 -8.68
N ILE A 161 -17.77 1.18 -8.06
CA ILE A 161 -18.08 -0.24 -8.10
C ILE A 161 -19.37 -0.49 -7.31
N LYS A 162 -20.50 -0.63 -8.02
CA LYS A 162 -21.73 -1.17 -7.43
C LYS A 162 -21.72 -2.69 -7.60
N LEU A 163 -21.58 -3.39 -6.47
CA LEU A 163 -21.74 -4.84 -6.35
C LEU A 163 -23.19 -5.25 -6.65
#